data_AF-A0A3A6MX61-F1
#
_entry.id   AF-A0A3A6MX61-F1
#
_cell.length_a   1.000
_cell.length_b   1.000
_cell.length_c   1.000
_cell.angle_alpha   90.00
_cell.angle_beta   90.00
_cell.angle_gamma   90.00
#
_symmetry.space_group_name_H-M   'P 1'
#
loop_
_entity.id
_entity.type
_entity.pdbx_description
1 polymer ?
#
loop_
_entity_poly.entity_id
_entity_poly.type
_entity_poly.pdbx_seq_one_letter_code
_entity_poly.pdbx_strand_id
1 'polypeptide(L)'
;MSVVPPCPEGNLYTIQPGDTFFRLAQRFRVSVDDIREANPGVDPNNLQIGQVICIPLAVPPVFCPPGTFTYTIRPGDTYFRLSRRFGVSIEDLIAVNPG
;
A
#
# COMPACT_ATOMS: atom_id res chain seq x y z
N MET A 1 -10.96 -26.73 9.67
CA MET A 1 -10.76 -26.52 8.22
C MET A 1 -10.27 -25.09 8.05
N SER A 2 -9.09 -24.88 7.48
CA SER A 2 -8.63 -23.52 7.19
C SER A 2 -9.45 -22.99 6.02
N VAL A 3 -10.32 -22.03 6.31
CA VAL A 3 -11.05 -21.29 5.28
C VAL A 3 -10.01 -20.43 4.58
N VAL A 4 -9.74 -20.71 3.30
CA VAL A 4 -8.86 -19.86 2.49
C VAL A 4 -9.58 -18.52 2.32
N PRO A 5 -8.98 -17.39 2.70
CA PRO A 5 -9.62 -16.10 2.53
C PRO A 5 -9.79 -15.80 1.02
N PRO A 6 -10.90 -15.17 0.61
CA PRO A 6 -11.00 -14.64 -0.74
C PRO A 6 -9.90 -13.57 -0.94
N CYS A 7 -9.24 -13.59 -2.10
CA CYS A 7 -8.17 -12.66 -2.43
C CYS A 7 -8.36 -12.10 -3.86
N PRO A 8 -9.47 -11.37 -4.11
CA PRO A 8 -9.84 -10.93 -5.45
C PRO A 8 -8.86 -9.92 -6.07
N GLU A 9 -8.18 -9.13 -5.23
CA GLU A 9 -7.23 -8.07 -5.65
C GLU A 9 -5.80 -8.34 -5.16
N GLY A 10 -5.43 -9.62 -5.00
CA GLY A 10 -4.16 -10.01 -4.42
C GLY A 10 -3.68 -11.39 -4.86
N ASN A 11 -2.62 -11.86 -4.21
CA ASN A 11 -2.13 -13.22 -4.34
C ASN A 11 -2.23 -13.94 -2.99
N LEU A 12 -2.67 -15.20 -3.01
CA LEU A 12 -2.60 -16.04 -1.82
C LEU A 12 -1.14 -16.36 -1.49
N TYR A 13 -0.80 -16.26 -0.21
CA TYR A 13 0.53 -16.54 0.31
C TYR A 13 0.44 -17.45 1.52
N THR A 14 1.25 -18.51 1.53
CA THR A 14 1.36 -19.43 2.65
C THR A 14 2.49 -18.97 3.57
N ILE A 15 2.16 -18.64 4.81
CA ILE A 15 3.10 -18.22 5.85
C ILE A 15 4.24 -19.23 6.01
N GLN A 16 5.47 -18.73 5.95
CA GLN A 16 6.71 -19.45 6.13
C GLN A 16 7.34 -19.15 7.50
N PRO A 17 8.27 -20.00 7.97
CA PRO A 17 9.01 -19.72 9.20
C PRO A 17 9.72 -18.35 9.16
N GLY A 18 9.48 -17.54 10.20
CA GLY A 18 10.09 -16.21 10.33
C GLY A 18 9.36 -15.07 9.62
N ASP A 19 8.24 -15.35 8.95
CA ASP A 19 7.39 -14.32 8.38
C ASP A 19 6.76 -13.44 9.48
N THR A 20 6.66 -12.15 9.17
CA THR A 20 5.87 -11.18 9.90
C THR A 20 5.16 -10.30 8.89
N PHE A 21 4.03 -9.68 9.25
CA PHE A 21 3.38 -8.74 8.34
C PHE A 21 4.32 -7.61 7.90
N PHE A 22 5.22 -7.15 8.78
CA PHE A 22 6.24 -6.16 8.42
C PHE A 22 7.19 -6.64 7.32
N ARG A 23 7.75 -7.86 7.44
CA ARG A 23 8.66 -8.41 6.42
C ARG A 23 7.95 -8.68 5.10
N LEU A 24 6.70 -9.15 5.18
CA LEU A 24 5.87 -9.40 3.99
C LEU A 24 5.52 -8.07 3.30
N ALA A 25 5.14 -7.04 4.05
CA ALA A 25 4.89 -5.70 3.53
C ALA A 25 6.11 -5.15 2.76
N GLN A 26 7.31 -5.24 3.34
CA GLN A 26 8.55 -4.84 2.67
C GLN A 26 8.83 -5.67 1.40
N ARG A 27 8.66 -7.00 1.48
CA ARG A 27 8.90 -7.92 0.37
C ARG A 27 7.97 -7.65 -0.82
N PHE A 28 6.68 -7.43 -0.53
CA PHE A 28 5.65 -7.26 -1.55
C PHE A 28 5.37 -5.79 -1.90
N ARG A 29 6.09 -4.85 -1.27
CA ARG A 29 5.95 -3.40 -1.48
C ARG A 29 4.52 -2.91 -1.28
N VAL A 30 3.90 -3.37 -0.21
CA VAL A 30 2.60 -2.93 0.30
C VAL A 30 2.77 -2.41 1.73
N SER A 31 1.77 -1.72 2.28
CA SER A 31 1.82 -1.36 3.70
C SER A 31 1.41 -2.55 4.59
N VAL A 32 1.80 -2.49 5.86
CA VAL A 32 1.32 -3.48 6.87
C VAL A 32 -0.19 -3.38 7.05
N ASP A 33 -0.74 -2.16 6.95
CA ASP A 33 -2.17 -1.91 7.05
C ASP A 33 -2.92 -2.55 5.89
N ASP A 34 -2.42 -2.48 4.66
CA ASP A 34 -3.04 -3.15 3.49
C ASP A 34 -3.12 -4.67 3.71
N ILE A 35 -2.06 -5.29 4.25
CA ILE A 35 -2.07 -6.73 4.56
C ILE A 35 -3.09 -7.02 5.66
N ARG A 36 -3.22 -6.17 6.68
CA ARG A 36 -4.19 -6.36 7.77
C ARG A 36 -5.63 -6.23 7.27
N GLU A 37 -5.91 -5.22 6.45
CA GLU A 37 -7.23 -4.99 5.87
C GLU A 37 -7.64 -6.11 4.91
N ALA A 38 -6.70 -6.64 4.13
CA ALA A 38 -6.94 -7.78 3.24
C ALA A 38 -7.19 -9.11 3.99
N ASN A 39 -6.88 -9.18 5.29
CA ASN A 39 -6.98 -10.40 6.10
C ASN A 39 -7.76 -10.19 7.41
N PRO A 40 -9.05 -9.82 7.33
CA PRO A 40 -9.86 -9.64 8.52
C PRO A 40 -9.92 -10.93 9.35
N GLY A 41 -9.60 -10.82 10.65
CA GLY A 41 -9.59 -11.95 11.58
C GLY A 41 -8.26 -12.72 11.68
N VAL A 42 -7.23 -12.32 10.93
CA VAL A 42 -5.86 -12.82 11.14
C VAL A 42 -5.16 -11.97 12.21
N ASP A 43 -4.62 -12.61 13.24
CA ASP A 43 -3.78 -11.95 14.24
C ASP A 43 -2.33 -11.82 13.73
N PRO A 44 -1.82 -10.60 13.47
CA PRO A 44 -0.46 -10.38 12.99
C PRO A 44 0.62 -10.82 13.97
N ASN A 45 0.31 -10.94 15.26
CA ASN A 45 1.24 -11.35 16.31
C ASN A 45 1.25 -12.87 16.53
N ASN A 46 0.37 -13.62 15.87
CA ASN A 46 0.21 -15.06 16.05
C ASN A 46 0.05 -15.80 14.70
N LEU A 47 0.89 -15.46 13.73
CA LEU A 47 0.90 -16.12 12.42
C LEU A 47 1.33 -17.58 12.55
N GLN A 48 0.55 -18.48 11.96
CA GLN A 48 0.86 -19.92 11.97
C GLN A 48 1.58 -20.31 10.68
N ILE A 49 2.65 -21.10 10.78
CA ILE A 49 3.30 -21.68 9.60
C ILE A 49 2.28 -22.54 8.84
N GLY A 50 2.20 -22.37 7.52
CA GLY A 50 1.20 -23.03 6.68
C GLY A 50 -0.16 -22.33 6.61
N GLN A 51 -0.38 -21.27 7.39
CA GLN A 51 -1.55 -20.41 7.26
C GLN A 51 -1.53 -19.72 5.89
N VAL A 52 -2.68 -19.68 5.22
CA VAL A 52 -2.83 -18.94 3.96
C VAL A 52 -3.43 -17.57 4.26
N ILE A 53 -2.79 -16.52 3.76
CA ILE A 53 -3.25 -15.13 3.83
C ILE A 53 -3.33 -14.55 2.42
N CYS A 54 -4.12 -13.49 2.24
CA CYS A 54 -4.11 -12.67 1.04
C CYS A 54 -3.01 -11.61 1.13
N ILE A 55 -2.13 -11.53 0.13
CA ILE A 55 -1.23 -10.40 -0.05
C ILE A 55 -1.85 -9.53 -1.14
N PRO A 56 -2.34 -8.32 -0.83
CA PRO A 56 -2.88 -7.44 -1.85
C PRO A 56 -1.80 -7.15 -2.89
N LEU A 57 -2.20 -7.00 -4.15
CA LEU A 57 -1.29 -6.43 -5.14
C LEU A 57 -0.93 -5.02 -4.67
N ALA A 58 0.31 -4.60 -4.90
CA ALA A 58 0.72 -3.21 -4.74
C ALA A 58 0.05 -2.36 -5.82
N VAL A 59 -1.26 -2.19 -5.71
CA VAL A 59 -1.99 -1.08 -6.28
C VAL A 59 -2.04 -0.13 -5.10
N PRO A 60 -1.14 0.86 -4.97
CA PRO A 60 -1.46 1.94 -4.06
C PRO A 60 -2.85 2.41 -4.51
N PRO A 61 -3.86 2.42 -3.64
CA PRO A 61 -5.09 3.09 -3.99
C PRO A 61 -4.70 4.56 -4.10
N VAL A 62 -4.32 5.00 -5.31
CA VAL A 62 -4.10 6.40 -5.59
C VAL A 62 -5.49 7.01 -5.78
N PHE A 63 -6.28 6.94 -4.70
CA PHE A 63 -7.43 7.80 -4.53
C PHE A 63 -6.87 9.18 -4.22
N CYS A 64 -6.53 9.87 -5.31
CA CYS A 64 -6.40 11.30 -5.31
C CYS A 64 -7.64 11.90 -4.63
N PRO A 65 -7.48 12.76 -3.60
CA PRO A 65 -8.58 13.57 -3.11
C PRO A 65 -9.33 14.23 -4.28
N PRO A 66 -10.67 14.39 -4.19
CA PRO A 66 -11.43 15.02 -5.27
C PRO A 66 -10.80 16.34 -5.73
N GLY A 67 -10.61 16.49 -7.04
CA GLY A 67 -9.94 17.66 -7.62
C GLY A 67 -8.41 17.55 -7.70
N THR A 68 -7.81 16.43 -7.31
CA THR A 68 -6.39 16.14 -7.50
C THR A 68 -6.18 15.03 -8.55
N PHE A 69 -4.94 14.88 -9.04
CA PHE A 69 -4.56 13.86 -10.01
C PHE A 69 -3.16 13.33 -9.70
N THR A 70 -2.84 12.15 -10.23
CA THR A 70 -1.52 11.55 -10.04
C THR A 70 -0.50 12.17 -10.99
N TYR A 71 0.70 12.44 -10.47
CA TYR A 71 1.80 12.93 -11.29
C TYR A 71 3.09 12.19 -10.97
N THR A 72 3.70 11.61 -12.00
CA THR A 72 5.01 10.98 -11.90
C THR A 72 6.10 12.03 -12.02
N ILE A 73 6.91 12.18 -10.96
CA ILE A 73 8.06 13.09 -10.92
C ILE A 73 9.02 12.80 -12.07
N ARG A 74 9.45 13.85 -12.76
CA ARG A 74 10.43 13.82 -13.86
C ARG A 74 11.75 14.45 -13.42
N PRO A 75 12.88 14.14 -14.10
CA PRO A 75 14.15 14.78 -13.80
C PRO A 75 14.06 16.31 -13.83
N GLY A 76 14.48 16.95 -12.75
CA GLY A 76 14.46 18.41 -12.59
C GLY A 76 13.15 18.98 -12.05
N ASP A 77 12.16 18.17 -11.74
CA ASP A 77 10.98 18.63 -11.00
C ASP A 77 11.36 19.09 -9.58
N THR A 78 10.74 20.18 -9.15
CA THR A 78 10.78 20.68 -7.78
C THR A 78 9.37 21.14 -7.41
N TYR A 79 9.03 21.22 -6.13
CA TYR A 79 7.74 21.78 -5.71
C TYR A 79 7.46 23.14 -6.34
N PHE A 80 8.48 24.01 -6.42
CA PHE A 80 8.36 25.32 -7.05
C PHE A 80 8.06 25.27 -8.57
N ARG A 81 8.67 24.33 -9.31
CA ARG A 81 8.40 24.19 -10.75
C ARG A 81 7.04 23.57 -11.01
N LEU A 82 6.63 22.60 -10.19
CA LEU A 82 5.33 21.94 -10.29
C LEU A 82 4.18 22.88 -9.88
N SER A 83 4.36 23.68 -8.83
CA SER A 83 3.37 24.68 -8.40
C SER A 83 3.07 25.68 -9.51
N ARG A 84 4.12 26.23 -10.15
CA ARG A 84 3.98 27.11 -11.32
C ARG A 84 3.33 26.43 -12.52
N ARG A 85 3.65 25.15 -12.77
CA ARG A 85 3.12 24.40 -13.90
C ARG A 85 1.64 24.12 -13.77
N PHE A 86 1.19 23.78 -12.57
CA PHE A 86 -0.21 23.37 -12.32
C PHE A 86 -1.08 24.49 -11.74
N GLY A 87 -0.51 25.66 -11.46
CA GLY A 87 -1.26 26.81 -10.95
C GLY A 87 -1.81 26.59 -9.53
N VAL A 88 -1.09 25.83 -8.72
CA VAL A 88 -1.43 25.53 -7.31
C VAL A 88 -0.35 26.06 -6.39
N SER A 89 -0.65 26.25 -5.10
CA SER A 89 0.38 26.66 -4.13
C SER A 89 1.34 25.51 -3.82
N ILE A 90 2.52 25.84 -3.29
CA ILE A 90 3.47 24.81 -2.83
C ILE A 90 2.89 24.11 -1.60
N GLU A 91 2.21 24.86 -0.75
CA GLU A 91 1.52 24.39 0.45
C GLU A 91 0.45 23.34 0.09
N ASP A 92 -0.40 23.61 -0.90
CA ASP A 92 -1.42 22.67 -1.37
C ASP A 92 -0.79 21.40 -1.96
N LEU A 93 0.29 21.54 -2.72
CA LEU A 93 1.04 20.40 -3.25
C LEU A 93 1.63 19.52 -2.15
N ILE A 94 2.14 20.10 -1.07
CA ILE A 94 2.68 19.32 0.05
C ILE A 94 1.54 18.69 0.85
N ALA A 95 0.45 19.42 1.11
CA ALA A 95 -0.66 18.95 1.92
C ALA A 95 -1.34 17.68 1.38
N VAL A 96 -1.38 17.51 0.05
CA VAL A 96 -1.99 16.34 -0.60
C VAL A 96 -1.03 15.16 -0.82
N ASN A 97 0.25 15.32 -0.50
CA ASN A 97 1.27 14.26 -0.59
C ASN A 97 1.79 13.92 0.81
N PRO A 98 1.03 13.17 1.63
CA PRO A 98 1.51 12.70 2.92
C PRO A 98 2.58 11.62 2.70
N GLY A 99 3.85 12.01 2.90
CA GLY A 99 5.02 11.15 2.78
C GLY A 99 6.20 11.69 3.58
#